data_AF-X1UH20-F1
#
_entry.id   AF-X1UH20-F1
#
_cell.length_a   1.000
_cell.length_b   1.000
_cell.length_c   1.000
_cell.angle_alpha   90.00
_cell.angle_beta   90.00
_cell.angle_gamma   90.00
#
_symmetry.space_group_name_H-M   'P 1'
#
loop_
_entity.id
_entity.type
_entity.pdbx_description
1 polymer ?
#
loop_
_entity_poly.entity_id
_entity_poly.type
_entity_poly.pdbx_seq_one_letter_code
_entity_poly.pdbx_strand_id
1 'polypeptide(L)' 'MPFKTINLDLIDPNPKQARKYFDRQKLEGLAESLKERGLLNPILVRPLEGRYQLVHGERRC' A
#
# COMPACT_ATOMS: atom_id res chain seq x y z
N MET A 1 4.81 13.06 12.78
CA MET A 1 3.98 11.84 12.87
C MET A 1 4.92 10.65 12.82
N PRO A 2 4.97 9.77 13.83
CA PRO A 2 5.90 8.64 13.83
C PRO A 2 5.47 7.58 12.81
N PHE A 3 6.42 7.07 12.04
CA PHE A 3 6.20 5.90 11.19
C PHE A 3 6.16 4.64 12.05
N LYS A 4 5.29 3.69 11.71
CA LYS A 4 5.18 2.40 12.41
C LYS A 4 5.21 1.26 11.40
N THR A 5 6.02 0.25 11.68
CA THR A 5 6.03 -1.01 10.92
C THR A 5 4.81 -1.83 11.31
N ILE A 6 4.03 -2.24 10.31
CA ILE A 6 2.80 -3.03 10.47
C ILE A 6 2.95 -4.25 9.56
N ASN A 7 2.50 -5.43 10.02
CA ASN A 7 2.47 -6.60 9.17
C ASN A 7 1.44 -6.41 8.03
N LEU A 8 1.84 -6.71 6.80
CA LEU A 8 1.00 -6.65 5.61
C LEU A 8 -0.29 -7.47 5.75
N ASP A 9 -0.25 -8.59 6.49
CA ASP A 9 -1.42 -9.45 6.74
C ASP A 9 -2.55 -8.74 7.52
N LEU A 10 -2.22 -7.66 8.21
CA LEU A 10 -3.15 -6.83 8.96
C LEU A 10 -3.74 -5.70 8.11
N ILE A 11 -3.32 -5.55 6.86
CA ILE A 11 -3.74 -4.46 5.97
C ILE A 11 -4.75 -4.99 4.95
N ASP A 12 -5.99 -4.55 5.08
CA ASP A 12 -7.06 -4.83 4.13
C ASP A 12 -7.10 -3.77 3.00
N PRO A 13 -7.33 -4.21 1.75
CA PRO A 13 -7.56 -3.31 0.63
C PRO A 13 -8.84 -2.48 0.83
N ASN A 14 -8.93 -1.33 0.18
CA ASN A 14 -10.13 -0.50 0.27
C ASN A 14 -11.11 -0.84 -0.87
N PRO A 15 -12.27 -1.46 -0.55
CA PRO A 15 -13.22 -1.92 -1.56
C PRO A 15 -13.89 -0.75 -2.33
N LYS A 16 -13.78 0.49 -1.83
CA LYS A 16 -14.36 1.69 -2.46
C LYS A 16 -13.40 2.37 -3.44
N GLN A 17 -12.29 1.75 -3.80
CA GLN A 17 -11.39 2.36 -4.78
C GLN A 17 -11.96 2.35 -6.19
N ALA A 18 -12.10 3.56 -6.74
CA ALA A 18 -12.59 3.78 -8.10
C ALA A 18 -11.65 3.25 -9.19
N ARG A 19 -10.38 2.98 -8.86
CA ARG A 19 -9.37 2.47 -9.79
C ARG A 19 -9.14 0.98 -9.54
N LYS A 20 -9.84 0.14 -10.31
CA LYS A 20 -9.65 -1.33 -10.33
C LYS A 20 -8.65 -1.80 -11.38
N TYR A 21 -8.19 -0.90 -12.25
CA TYR A 21 -7.24 -1.21 -13.30
C TYR A 21 -5.81 -0.96 -12.80
N PHE A 22 -5.12 -2.05 -12.48
CA PHE A 22 -3.70 -2.04 -12.17
C PHE A 22 -2.93 -2.18 -13.49
N ASP A 23 -2.19 -1.14 -13.85
CA ASP A 23 -1.32 -1.14 -15.01
C ASP A 23 -0.10 -2.03 -14.70
N ARG A 24 -0.03 -3.19 -15.36
CA ARG A 24 0.96 -4.24 -15.07
C ARG A 24 2.40 -3.74 -15.22
N GLN A 25 2.64 -2.87 -16.19
CA GLN A 25 3.95 -2.26 -16.43
C GLN A 25 4.35 -1.33 -15.27
N LYS A 26 3.37 -0.63 -14.67
CA LYS A 26 3.62 0.22 -13.50
C LYS A 26 3.82 -0.58 -12.22
N LEU A 27 3.19 -1.75 -12.10
CA LEU A 27 3.43 -2.68 -10.98
C LEU A 27 4.85 -3.25 -11.03
N GLU A 28 5.33 -3.64 -12.21
CA GLU A 28 6.70 -4.16 -12.36
C GLU A 28 7.75 -3.09 -12.03
N GLY A 29 7.60 -1.87 -12.55
CA GLY A 29 8.51 -0.76 -12.22
C GLY A 29 8.46 -0.37 -10.74
N LEU A 30 7.30 -0.50 -10.10
CA LEU A 30 7.18 -0.31 -8.66
C LEU A 30 7.92 -1.42 -7.89
N ALA A 31 7.75 -2.68 -8.27
CA ALA A 31 8.40 -3.81 -7.61
C ALA A 31 9.93 -3.72 -7.72
N GLU A 32 10.44 -3.28 -8.86
CA GLU A 32 11.86 -3.01 -9.07
C GLU A 32 12.35 -1.85 -8.18
N SER A 33 11.61 -0.73 -8.15
CA SER A 33 11.94 0.39 -7.27
C SER A 33 11.89 0.02 -5.77
N LEU A 34 10.98 -0.86 -5.37
CA LEU A 34 10.89 -1.35 -3.98
C LEU A 34 12.08 -2.22 -3.63
N LYS A 35 12.59 -3.03 -4.56
CA LYS A 35 13.79 -3.84 -4.37
C LYS A 35 15.05 -2.98 -4.25
N GLU A 36 15.20 -1.97 -5.10
CA GLU A 36 16.41 -1.13 -5.13
C GLU A 36 16.46 -0.08 -4.02
N ARG A 37 15.32 0.55 -3.71
CA ARG A 37 15.27 1.76 -2.85
C ARG A 37 14.39 1.60 -1.61
N GLY A 38 13.71 0.48 -1.46
CA GLY A 38 12.73 0.27 -0.40
C GLY A 38 11.48 1.13 -0.58
N LEU A 39 10.65 1.18 0.46
CA LEU A 39 9.41 1.93 0.47
C LEU A 39 9.69 3.45 0.60
N LEU A 40 9.84 4.13 -0.53
CA LEU A 40 10.15 5.58 -0.58
C LEU A 40 9.06 6.48 0.01
N ASN A 41 7.80 6.04 -0.08
CA ASN A 41 6.66 6.82 0.41
C ASN A 41 5.88 5.99 1.44
N PRO A 42 5.63 6.54 2.65
CA PRO A 42 4.82 5.87 3.65
C PRO A 42 3.41 5.60 3.11
N ILE A 43 2.88 4.41 3.41
CA ILE A 43 1.50 4.04 3.07
C ILE A 43 0.58 4.59 4.15
N LEU A 44 -0.50 5.25 3.74
CA LEU A 44 -1.50 5.76 4.67
C LEU A 44 -2.57 4.70 4.89
N VAL A 45 -2.66 4.22 6.13
CA VAL A 45 -3.68 3.27 6.58
C VAL A 45 -4.54 3.90 7.67
N ARG A 46 -5.80 3.47 7.76
CA ARG A 46 -6.70 3.78 8.88
C ARG A 46 -6.92 2.53 9.73
N PRO A 47 -6.90 2.62 11.07
CA PRO A 47 -7.25 1.47 11.92
C PRO A 47 -8.74 1.13 11.78
N LEU A 48 -9.07 -0.16 11.74
CA LEU A 48 -10.42 -0.70 11.71
C LEU A 48 -10.44 -2.03 12.49
N GLU A 49 -11.09 -2.05 13.66
CA GLU A 49 -11.32 -3.27 14.46
C GLU A 49 -10.10 -4.20 14.62
N GLY A 50 -8.94 -3.63 14.98
CA GLY A 50 -7.70 -4.40 15.18
C GLY A 50 -6.93 -4.72 13.89
N ARG A 51 -7.48 -4.36 12.73
CA ARG A 51 -6.84 -4.39 11.41
C ARG A 51 -6.60 -2.96 10.91
N TYR A 52 -6.00 -2.85 9.75
CA TYR A 52 -5.70 -1.58 9.08
C TYR A 52 -6.32 -1.62 7.69
N GLN A 53 -6.96 -0.54 7.26
CA GLN A 53 -7.46 -0.44 5.89
C GLN A 53 -6.65 0.59 5.12
N LEU A 54 -6.29 0.26 3.89
CA LEU A 54 -5.50 1.13 3.04
C LEU A 54 -6.32 2.35 2.60
N VAL A 55 -5.91 3.56 2.98
CA VAL A 55 -6.61 4.82 2.62
C VAL A 55 -6.01 5.43 1.36
N HIS A 56 -4.68 5.39 1.26
CA HIS A 56 -3.94 5.93 0.13
C HIS A 56 -2.68 5.10 -0.10
N GLY A 57 -2.54 4.51 -1.31
CA GLY A 57 -1.36 3.72 -1.64
C GLY A 57 -1.56 2.39 -2.37
N GLU A 58 -2.76 1.99 -2.84
CA GLU A 58 -2.86 0.68 -3.56
C GLU A 58 -2.04 0.62 -4.86
N ARG A 59 -1.59 1.75 -5.42
CA ARG A 59 -0.62 1.74 -6.52
C ARG A 59 0.81 1.36 -6.08
N ARG A 60 1.01 1.05 -4.79
CA ARG A 60 2.31 0.87 -4.13
C ARG A 60 2.39 -0.40 -3.27
N CYS A 61 1.30 -1.18 -3.17
CA CYS A 61 1.27 -2.48 -2.50
C CYS A 61 1.23 -3.62 -3.51
#